data_AF-A0AAN7LBN4-F1
#
_entry.id   AF-A0AAN7LBN4-F1
#
_cell.length_a   1.000
_cell.length_b   1.000
_cell.length_c   1.000
_cell.angle_alpha   90.00
_cell.angle_beta   90.00
_cell.angle_gamma   90.00
#
_symmetry.space_group_name_H-M   'P 1'
#
loop_
_entity.id
_entity.type
_entity.pdbx_description
1 polymer ?
#
loop_
_entity_poly.entity_id
_entity_poly.type
_entity_poly.pdbx_seq_one_letter_code
_entity_poly.pdbx_strand_id
1 'polypeptide(L)'
;MQRGGMISKEAQMTPFSLVVTFLARANEAHAKGSLFLDEDELREMKLGDGNSRYVQFYATVSSGKVKVWLEVQEGDFSVKKG
;
A
#
# COMPACT_ATOMS: atom_id res chain seq x y z
N MET A 1 2.39 5.07 -4.27
CA MET A 1 2.63 6.48 -4.61
C MET A 1 1.34 7.26 -4.52
N GLN A 2 1.38 8.54 -4.17
CA GLN A 2 0.26 9.48 -4.27
C GLN A 2 0.70 10.67 -5.12
N ARG A 3 -0.25 11.43 -5.65
CA ARG A 3 0.08 12.65 -6.40
C ARG A 3 0.50 13.73 -5.38
N GLY A 4 1.58 14.44 -5.69
CA GLY A 4 2.01 15.58 -4.89
C GLY A 4 0.98 16.72 -4.92
N GLY A 5 0.87 17.44 -3.80
CA GLY A 5 0.13 18.70 -3.65
C GLY A 5 1.06 19.83 -3.20
N MET A 6 0.52 21.03 -2.97
CA MET A 6 1.35 22.12 -2.43
C MET A 6 1.70 21.88 -0.95
N ILE A 7 0.85 21.13 -0.23
CA ILE A 7 1.09 20.67 1.14
C ILE A 7 0.84 19.16 1.27
N SER A 8 1.42 18.53 2.29
CA SER A 8 1.29 17.09 2.53
C SER A 8 -0.16 16.64 2.74
N LYS A 9 -0.96 17.42 3.48
CA LYS A 9 -2.39 17.12 3.71
C LYS A 9 -3.20 17.06 2.41
N GLU A 10 -2.89 17.91 1.43
CA GLU A 10 -3.52 17.82 0.10
C GLU A 10 -3.08 16.56 -0.65
N ALA A 11 -1.78 16.23 -0.60
CA ALA A 11 -1.23 15.05 -1.27
C ALA A 11 -1.84 13.74 -0.72
N GLN A 12 -2.06 13.67 0.59
CA GLN A 12 -2.66 12.52 1.29
C GLN A 12 -4.11 12.24 0.85
N MET A 13 -4.83 13.25 0.36
CA MET A 13 -6.20 13.10 -0.13
C MET A 13 -6.26 12.59 -1.58
N THR A 14 -5.12 12.46 -2.26
CA THR A 14 -5.09 12.00 -3.65
C THR A 14 -5.10 10.47 -3.75
N PRO A 15 -5.64 9.90 -4.84
CA PRO A 15 -5.64 8.45 -5.05
C PRO A 15 -4.23 7.84 -5.04
N PHE A 16 -4.14 6.62 -4.53
CA PHE A 16 -2.91 5.85 -4.59
C PHE A 16 -2.68 5.26 -5.99
N SER A 17 -1.44 5.35 -6.47
CA SER A 17 -0.92 4.60 -7.61
C SER A 17 0.13 3.60 -7.12
N LEU A 18 -0.08 2.32 -7.40
CA LEU A 18 0.88 1.25 -7.12
C LEU A 18 1.78 1.04 -8.33
N VAL A 19 3.09 1.20 -8.16
CA VAL A 19 4.09 0.89 -9.18
C VAL A 19 4.69 -0.47 -8.88
N VAL A 20 4.56 -1.39 -9.83
CA VAL A 20 5.11 -2.75 -9.74
C VAL A 20 6.15 -2.92 -10.84
N THR A 21 7.36 -3.30 -10.46
CA THR A 21 8.49 -3.43 -11.39
C THR A 21 8.98 -4.86 -11.43
N PHE A 22 9.12 -5.40 -12.63
CA PHE A 22 9.74 -6.70 -12.90
C PHE A 22 10.91 -6.51 -13.86
N LEU A 23 11.93 -7.37 -13.76
CA LEU A 23 13.02 -7.38 -14.74
C LEU A 23 12.49 -7.76 -16.12
N ALA A 24 13.03 -7.12 -17.16
CA ALA A 24 12.66 -7.42 -18.52
C ALA A 24 12.92 -8.90 -18.85
N ARG A 25 11.96 -9.55 -19.52
CA ARG A 25 12.03 -10.97 -19.92
C ARG A 25 12.02 -11.99 -18.77
N ALA A 26 11.66 -11.59 -17.55
CA ALA A 26 11.44 -12.56 -16.48
C ALA A 26 10.17 -13.39 -16.77
N ASN A 27 10.34 -14.70 -16.97
CA ASN A 27 9.21 -15.64 -17.13
C ASN A 27 8.51 -15.94 -15.79
N GLU A 28 9.28 -15.82 -14.71
CA GLU A 28 8.82 -15.92 -13.33
C GLU A 28 9.47 -14.80 -12.52
N ALA A 29 8.66 -14.07 -11.74
CA ALA A 29 9.14 -13.01 -10.87
C ALA A 29 8.18 -12.79 -9.70
N HIS A 30 8.72 -12.28 -8.60
CA HIS A 30 7.97 -11.88 -7.42
C HIS A 30 8.36 -10.46 -7.03
N ALA A 31 7.39 -9.64 -6.66
CA ALA A 31 7.59 -8.33 -6.06
C ALA A 31 6.79 -8.25 -4.75
N LYS A 32 7.39 -7.61 -3.75
CA LYS A 32 6.76 -7.30 -2.47
C LYS A 32 6.92 -5.81 -2.18
N GLY A 33 5.92 -5.23 -1.55
CA GLY A 33 5.97 -3.87 -1.04
C GLY A 33 5.06 -3.74 0.16
N SER A 34 5.25 -2.69 0.94
CA SER A 34 4.38 -2.37 2.07
C SER A 34 4.05 -0.89 2.12
N LEU A 35 2.90 -0.59 2.73
CA LEU A 35 2.43 0.76 3.00
C LEU A 35 1.89 0.80 4.41
N PHE A 36 2.43 1.72 5.21
CA PHE A 36 1.90 2.06 6.51
C PHE A 36 1.16 3.39 6.39
N LEU A 37 -0.05 3.46 6.96
CA LEU A 37 -0.90 4.65 6.98
C LEU A 37 -1.32 4.91 8.43
N ASP A 38 -1.17 6.14 8.90
CA ASP A 38 -1.67 6.62 10.19
C ASP A 38 -2.21 8.06 10.04
N GLU A 39 -2.56 8.70 11.17
CA GLU A 39 -3.07 10.08 11.20
C GLU A 39 -1.97 11.16 11.35
N ASP A 40 -0.69 10.83 11.08
CA ASP A 40 0.52 11.64 11.26
C ASP A 40 0.85 12.07 12.71
N GLU A 41 -0.14 12.27 13.58
CA GLU A 41 0.02 12.92 14.89
C GLU A 41 0.16 11.95 16.07
N LEU A 42 0.26 10.65 15.79
CA LEU A 42 0.48 9.64 16.82
C LEU A 42 1.93 9.67 17.30
N ARG A 43 2.11 9.70 18.63
CA ARG A 43 3.45 9.71 19.24
C ARG A 43 4.27 8.46 18.93
N GLU A 44 3.61 7.33 18.68
CA GLU A 44 4.25 6.06 18.37
C GLU A 44 3.65 5.45 17.10
N MET A 45 4.50 5.00 16.18
CA MET A 45 4.07 4.26 14.99
C MET A 45 3.80 2.81 15.35
N LYS A 46 2.56 2.50 15.70
CA LYS A 46 2.14 1.15 16.10
C LYS A 46 0.89 0.70 15.37
N LEU A 47 0.76 -0.62 15.21
CA LEU A 47 -0.47 -1.29 14.79
C LEU A 47 -1.27 -1.69 16.04
N GLY A 48 -2.60 -1.55 16.01
CA GLY A 48 -3.47 -2.06 17.07
C GLY A 48 -4.35 -1.02 17.76
N ASP A 49 -4.09 0.28 17.55
CA ASP A 49 -4.85 1.36 18.21
C ASP A 49 -6.05 1.86 17.38
N GLY A 50 -6.42 1.17 16.30
CA GLY A 50 -7.50 1.56 15.39
C GLY A 50 -7.18 2.73 14.44
N ASN A 51 -6.07 3.44 14.70
CA ASN A 51 -5.71 4.67 13.97
C ASN A 51 -4.61 4.46 12.93
N SER A 52 -4.22 3.21 12.66
CA SER A 52 -3.20 2.88 11.67
C SER A 52 -3.57 1.63 10.87
N ARG A 53 -3.06 1.56 9.64
CA ARG A 53 -3.21 0.42 8.73
C ARG A 53 -1.88 0.03 8.16
N TYR A 54 -1.66 -1.28 8.08
CA TYR A 54 -0.52 -1.84 7.36
C TYR A 54 -1.00 -2.69 6.20
N VAL A 55 -0.60 -2.30 5.00
CA VAL A 55 -0.94 -3.00 3.76
C VAL A 55 0.32 -3.65 3.21
N GLN A 56 0.26 -4.95 2.99
CA GLN A 56 1.29 -5.69 2.27
C GLN A 56 0.82 -5.95 0.85
N PHE A 57 1.63 -5.57 -0.12
CA PHE A 57 1.39 -5.80 -1.54
C PHE A 57 2.27 -6.93 -2.03
N TYR A 58 1.68 -7.77 -2.86
CA TYR A 58 2.35 -8.87 -3.51
C TYR A 58 2.02 -8.83 -5.00
N ALA A 59 3.03 -9.09 -5.82
CA ALA A 59 2.82 -9.28 -7.24
C ALA A 59 3.68 -10.40 -7.77
N THR A 60 3.17 -11.14 -8.75
CA THR A 60 3.89 -12.21 -9.42
C THR A 60 3.74 -12.15 -10.92
N VAL A 61 4.77 -12.60 -11.62
CA VAL A 61 4.73 -12.94 -13.04
C VAL A 61 4.82 -14.46 -13.14
N SER A 62 3.92 -15.08 -13.91
CA SER A 62 4.02 -16.49 -14.28
C SER A 62 3.40 -16.69 -15.65
N SER A 63 4.12 -17.35 -16.56
CA SER A 63 3.63 -17.65 -17.91
C SER A 63 3.09 -16.43 -18.66
N GLY A 64 3.77 -15.28 -18.51
CA GLY A 64 3.38 -14.01 -19.13
C GLY A 64 2.16 -13.32 -18.51
N LYS A 65 1.60 -13.84 -17.41
CA LYS A 65 0.50 -13.23 -16.66
C LYS A 65 1.03 -12.55 -15.41
N VAL A 66 0.49 -11.37 -15.11
CA VAL A 66 0.76 -10.65 -13.87
C VAL A 66 -0.41 -10.84 -12.92
N LYS A 67 -0.13 -11.24 -11.68
CA LYS A 67 -1.10 -11.23 -10.58
C LYS A 67 -0.65 -10.22 -9.55
N VAL A 68 -1.56 -9.36 -9.09
CA VAL A 68 -1.33 -8.40 -8.00
C VAL A 68 -2.41 -8.59 -6.96
N TRP A 69 -2.01 -8.64 -5.68
CA TRP A 69 -2.93 -8.72 -4.57
C TRP A 69 -2.33 -8.04 -3.34
N LEU A 70 -3.18 -7.81 -2.35
CA LEU A 70 -2.78 -7.21 -1.10
C LEU A 70 -3.37 -7.96 0.08
N GLU A 71 -2.68 -7.86 1.20
CA GLU A 71 -3.16 -8.26 2.51
C GLU A 71 -3.20 -7.02 3.38
N VAL A 72 -4.36 -6.73 3.97
CA VAL A 72 -4.52 -5.63 4.92
C VAL A 72 -4.47 -6.22 6.33
N GLN A 73 -3.54 -5.72 7.14
CA GLN A 73 -3.56 -5.92 8.58
C GLN A 73 -4.19 -4.68 9.22
N GLU A 74 -5.41 -4.85 9.72
CA GLU A 74 -6.03 -3.90 10.64
C GLU A 74 -5.89 -4.40 12.07
N GLY A 75 -5.54 -3.49 12.98
CA GLY A 75 -6.22 -3.48 14.27
C GLY A 75 -7.51 -2.70 14.07
N ASP A 76 -8.67 -3.38 14.10
CA ASP A 76 -10.02 -2.83 14.25
C ASP A 76 -10.40 -1.49 13.57
N PHE A 77 -10.18 -1.31 12.26
CA PHE A 77 -10.79 -0.16 11.54
C PHE A 77 -11.45 -0.53 10.21
N SER A 78 -12.28 -1.57 10.25
CA SER A 78 -12.95 -2.08 9.07
C SER A 78 -14.18 -1.25 8.67
N VAL A 79 -14.21 -0.87 7.39
CA VAL A 79 -15.41 -0.70 6.55
C VAL A 79 -16.31 0.53 6.82
N LYS A 80 -15.79 1.76 6.87
CA LYS A 80 -16.67 2.97 6.89
C LYS A 80 -16.38 4.11 5.92
N LYS A 81 -15.35 4.04 5.07
CA LYS A 81 -15.08 5.08 4.06
C LYS A 81 -14.68 4.45 2.72
N GLY A 82 -15.56 3.60 2.20
CA GLY A 82 -15.52 3.16 0.79
C GLY A 82 -16.25 4.15 -0.09
#